data_AF-A0A3C0R7U0-F1
#
_entry.id   AF-A0A3C0R7U0-F1
#
_cell.length_a   1.000
_cell.length_b   1.000
_cell.length_c   1.000
_cell.angle_alpha   90.00
_cell.angle_beta   90.00
_cell.angle_gamma   90.00
#
_symmetry.space_group_name_H-M   'P 1'
#
loop_
_entity.id
_entity.type
_entity.pdbx_description
1 polymer ?
#
loop_
_entity_poly.entity_id
_entity_poly.type
_entity_poly.pdbx_seq_one_letter_code
_entity_poly.pdbx_strand_id
1 'polypeptide(L)'
;MAFEKNPEVLAIFNGPNCYVSAQWYDPQNVASTWNYMTVHGRGCIRFLDEQALLQFLDKLTNHFEGRKDSPASMSAMDPQYVHQMAKAIVAFELELVEVEHVFKLSQNKPAAVRENIIAHLEKGDASAQAVAKAMRQIL
;
A
#
# COMPACT_ATOMS: atom_id res chain seq x y z
N MET A 1 -3.84 22.95 -9.70
CA MET A 1 -5.05 23.72 -9.30
C MET A 1 -5.97 23.11 -8.24
N ALA A 2 -6.27 21.80 -8.14
CA ALA A 2 -7.07 21.29 -7.00
C ALA A 2 -6.27 21.30 -5.68
N PHE A 3 -5.07 20.74 -5.76
CA PHE A 3 -4.10 20.59 -4.68
C PHE A 3 -3.34 21.86 -4.29
N GLU A 4 -3.26 22.84 -5.20
CA GLU A 4 -2.72 24.18 -4.89
C GLU A 4 -3.65 24.98 -3.98
N LYS A 5 -4.96 24.74 -4.08
CA LYS A 5 -5.99 25.43 -3.29
C LYS A 5 -6.41 24.63 -2.05
N ASN A 6 -6.19 23.32 -2.07
CA ASN A 6 -6.54 22.40 -0.98
C ASN A 6 -5.34 21.47 -0.75
N PRO A 7 -4.37 21.89 0.08
CA PRO A 7 -3.18 21.08 0.35
C PRO A 7 -3.47 19.93 1.32
N GLU A 8 -4.60 19.94 2.03
CA GLU A 8 -4.98 18.82 2.90
C GLU A 8 -5.45 17.62 2.09
N VAL A 9 -4.79 16.47 2.26
CA VAL A 9 -5.08 15.25 1.52
C VAL A 9 -5.12 14.02 2.42
N LEU A 10 -5.66 12.95 1.87
CA LEU A 10 -5.66 11.61 2.43
C LEU A 10 -4.98 10.64 1.46
N ALA A 11 -3.85 10.07 1.87
CA ALA A 11 -3.21 8.96 1.18
C ALA A 11 -3.71 7.63 1.77
N ILE A 12 -4.23 6.75 0.92
CA ILE A 12 -4.75 5.43 1.32
C ILE A 12 -3.79 4.37 0.82
N PHE A 13 -3.18 3.63 1.75
CA PHE A 13 -2.33 2.48 1.47
C PHE A 13 -3.13 1.20 1.70
N ASN A 14 -3.55 0.57 0.61
CA ASN A 14 -4.33 -0.66 0.66
C ASN A 14 -3.40 -1.87 0.87
N GLY A 15 -3.64 -2.60 1.95
CA GLY A 15 -3.06 -3.91 2.20
C GLY A 15 -3.88 -5.04 1.58
N PRO A 16 -3.49 -6.31 1.83
CA PRO A 16 -4.20 -7.46 1.32
C PRO A 16 -5.62 -7.51 1.92
N ASN A 17 -6.56 -8.03 1.13
CA ASN A 17 -7.96 -8.19 1.54
C ASN A 17 -8.59 -9.41 0.86
N CYS A 18 -9.56 -10.03 1.52
CA CYS A 18 -10.28 -11.18 0.96
C CYS A 18 -11.63 -11.41 1.62
N TYR A 19 -12.48 -12.16 0.92
CA TYR A 19 -13.74 -12.65 1.46
C TYR A 19 -13.52 -13.82 2.42
N VAL A 20 -14.26 -13.78 3.53
CA VAL A 20 -14.30 -14.83 4.55
C VAL A 20 -15.70 -15.40 4.59
N SER A 21 -15.84 -16.64 4.10
CA SER A 21 -17.13 -17.31 3.99
C SER A 21 -17.64 -17.77 5.35
N ALA A 22 -18.96 -17.64 5.55
CA ALA A 22 -19.60 -18.16 6.74
C ALA A 22 -19.56 -19.68 6.89
N GLN A 23 -19.31 -20.39 5.79
CA GLN A 23 -19.18 -21.85 5.79
C GLN A 23 -17.95 -22.36 6.54
N TRP A 24 -17.00 -21.47 6.86
CA TRP A 24 -15.79 -21.83 7.61
C TRP A 24 -15.97 -21.65 9.12
N TYR A 25 -17.13 -21.19 9.57
CA TYR A 25 -17.51 -21.13 10.98
C TYR A 25 -18.19 -22.43 11.41
N ASP A 26 -18.21 -22.69 12.71
CA ASP A 26 -19.14 -23.67 13.29
C ASP A 26 -20.58 -23.24 12.99
N PRO A 27 -21.54 -24.19 12.87
CA PRO A 27 -22.93 -23.92 12.51
C PRO A 27 -23.62 -23.02 13.55
N GLN A 28 -23.49 -21.72 13.35
CA GLN A 28 -24.10 -20.64 14.10
C GLN A 28 -24.54 -19.54 13.13
N ASN A 29 -25.52 -18.72 13.52
CA ASN A 29 -26.03 -17.60 12.71
C ASN A 29 -24.99 -16.46 12.59
N VAL A 30 -23.94 -16.69 11.81
CA VAL A 30 -22.83 -15.76 11.59
C VAL A 30 -22.78 -15.36 10.13
N ALA A 31 -22.71 -14.06 9.87
CA ALA A 31 -22.57 -13.53 8.51
C ALA A 31 -21.13 -13.71 7.98
N SER A 32 -21.01 -13.92 6.67
CA SER A 32 -19.74 -13.78 5.96
C SER A 32 -19.22 -12.35 6.05
N THR A 33 -17.92 -12.17 5.82
CA THR A 33 -17.33 -10.84 5.93
C THR A 33 -16.14 -10.62 4.99
N TRP A 34 -15.54 -9.45 5.06
CA TRP A 34 -14.31 -9.09 4.37
C TRP A 34 -13.23 -8.81 5.41
N ASN A 35 -12.12 -9.53 5.28
CA ASN A 35 -10.89 -9.20 5.98
C ASN A 35 -10.07 -8.28 5.10
N TYR A 36 -9.48 -7.24 5.69
CA TYR A 36 -8.68 -6.25 4.97
C TYR A 36 -7.71 -5.54 5.91
N MET A 37 -6.69 -4.96 5.31
CA MET A 37 -5.75 -4.07 5.98
C MET A 37 -5.68 -2.76 5.20
N THR A 38 -5.74 -1.62 5.89
CA THR A 38 -5.53 -0.31 5.28
C THR A 38 -4.80 0.60 6.27
N VAL A 39 -3.97 1.49 5.72
CA VAL A 39 -3.37 2.60 6.45
C VAL A 39 -3.74 3.89 5.74
N HIS A 40 -4.26 4.85 6.48
CA HIS A 40 -4.65 6.15 6.01
C HIS A 40 -3.68 7.19 6.57
N GLY A 41 -2.99 7.90 5.69
CA GLY A 41 -2.13 9.03 6.04
C GLY A 41 -2.80 10.34 5.67
N ARG A 42 -3.15 11.15 6.67
CA ARG A 42 -3.71 12.49 6.47
C ARG A 42 -2.60 13.52 6.65
N GLY A 43 -2.60 14.55 5.81
CA GLY A 43 -1.51 15.53 5.85
C GLY A 43 -1.64 16.62 4.81
N CYS A 44 -0.59 17.42 4.73
CA CYS A 44 -0.49 18.54 3.80
C CYS A 44 0.51 18.22 2.68
N ILE A 45 0.12 18.44 1.43
CA ILE A 45 1.04 18.33 0.30
C ILE A 45 1.79 19.63 0.01
N ARG A 46 3.04 19.48 -0.43
CA ARG A 46 3.88 20.56 -0.93
C ARG A 46 4.47 20.17 -2.27
N PHE A 47 4.33 21.05 -3.26
CA PHE A 47 4.98 20.86 -4.56
C PHE A 47 6.48 21.11 -4.46
N LEU A 48 7.24 20.32 -5.20
CA LEU A 48 8.70 20.36 -5.25
C LEU A 48 9.18 21.03 -6.54
N ASP A 49 10.37 21.62 -6.49
CA ASP A 49 11.02 22.19 -7.67
C ASP A 49 11.65 21.10 -8.56
N GLU A 50 12.18 21.52 -9.72
CA GLU A 50 12.79 20.62 -10.69
C GLU A 50 14.01 19.88 -10.12
N GLN A 51 14.82 20.54 -9.28
CA GLN A 51 15.99 19.93 -8.68
C GLN A 51 15.58 18.79 -7.73
N ALA A 52 14.60 19.03 -6.87
CA ALA A 52 14.05 18.05 -5.96
C ALA A 52 13.32 16.91 -6.70
N LEU A 53 12.63 17.21 -7.81
CA LEU A 53 12.06 16.20 -8.71
C LEU A 53 13.14 15.26 -9.26
N LEU A 54 14.23 15.80 -9.81
CA LEU A 54 15.32 14.98 -10.37
C LEU A 54 15.98 14.11 -9.31
N GLN A 55 16.22 14.66 -8.11
CA GLN A 55 16.74 13.87 -6.98
C GLN A 55 15.76 12.77 -6.53
N PHE A 56 14.46 13.04 -6.56
CA PHE A 56 13.43 12.06 -6.24
C PHE A 56 13.39 10.94 -7.29
N LEU A 57 13.44 11.26 -8.59
CA LEU A 57 13.46 10.27 -9.67
C LEU A 57 14.69 9.36 -9.60
N ASP A 58 15.86 9.91 -9.28
CA ASP A 58 17.07 9.10 -9.05
C ASP A 58 16.86 8.10 -7.90
N LYS A 59 16.35 8.57 -6.76
CA LYS A 59 16.06 7.69 -5.61
C LYS A 59 14.99 6.64 -5.95
N LEU A 60 13.95 7.03 -6.67
CA LEU A 60 12.83 6.18 -7.04
C LEU A 60 13.29 5.04 -7.96
N THR A 61 14.03 5.37 -9.01
CA THR A 61 14.56 4.36 -9.94
C THR A 61 15.55 3.43 -9.23
N ASN A 62 16.46 3.98 -8.41
CA ASN A 62 17.38 3.17 -7.61
C ASN A 62 16.66 2.23 -6.62
N HIS A 63 15.54 2.65 -6.04
CA HIS A 63 14.75 1.82 -5.13
C HIS A 63 14.18 0.59 -5.83
N PHE A 64 13.62 0.75 -7.03
CA PHE A 64 12.96 -0.34 -7.76
C PHE A 64 13.94 -1.22 -8.55
N GLU A 65 15.04 -0.66 -9.03
CA GLU A 65 16.08 -1.42 -9.74
C GLU A 65 16.98 -2.23 -8.79
N GLY A 66 17.04 -1.87 -7.51
CA GLY A 66 17.79 -2.59 -6.48
C GLY A 66 19.32 -2.48 -6.59
N ARG A 67 19.85 -1.74 -7.57
CA ARG A 67 21.28 -1.44 -7.76
C ARG A 67 21.48 -0.11 -8.50
N LYS A 68 22.54 0.63 -8.14
CA LYS A 68 22.82 1.98 -8.66
C LYS A 68 23.32 2.02 -10.11
N ASP A 69 23.82 0.90 -10.62
CA ASP A 69 24.38 0.76 -11.96
C ASP A 69 23.42 0.05 -12.93
N SER A 70 22.13 0.02 -12.60
CA SER A 70 21.13 -0.46 -13.56
C SER A 70 21.09 0.47 -14.78
N PRO A 71 21.10 -0.07 -16.02
CA PRO A 71 20.89 0.73 -17.22
C PRO A 71 19.50 1.36 -17.28
N ALA A 72 18.55 0.90 -16.45
CA ALA A 72 17.23 1.50 -16.30
C ALA A 72 17.16 2.56 -15.18
N SER A 73 18.26 2.81 -14.47
CA SER A 73 18.34 3.94 -13.52
C SER A 73 18.28 5.27 -14.26
N MET A 74 17.69 6.29 -13.63
CA MET A 74 17.65 7.64 -14.23
C MET A 74 19.06 8.15 -14.52
N SER A 75 20.03 7.86 -13.65
CA SER A 75 21.43 8.26 -13.82
C SER A 75 22.13 7.66 -15.04
N ALA A 76 21.62 6.55 -15.59
CA ALA A 76 22.16 5.91 -16.78
C ALA A 76 21.50 6.39 -18.09
N MET A 77 20.47 7.23 -18.01
CA MET A 77 19.74 7.76 -19.17
C MET A 77 20.41 9.01 -19.74
N ASP A 78 20.08 9.33 -21.01
CA ASP A 78 20.48 10.59 -21.62
C ASP A 78 19.92 11.79 -20.80
N PRO A 79 20.78 12.68 -20.28
CA PRO A 79 20.34 13.84 -19.50
C PRO A 79 19.33 14.72 -20.24
N GLN A 80 19.44 14.85 -21.57
CA GLN A 80 18.51 15.66 -22.36
C GLN A 80 17.10 15.04 -22.35
N TYR A 81 17.03 13.71 -22.49
CA TYR A 81 15.79 12.97 -22.40
C TYR A 81 15.14 13.12 -21.01
N VAL A 82 15.93 12.95 -19.94
CA VAL A 82 15.46 13.11 -18.55
C VAL A 82 14.88 14.50 -18.31
N HIS A 83 15.61 15.57 -18.67
CA HIS A 83 15.13 16.94 -18.49
C HIS A 83 13.88 17.24 -19.33
N GLN A 84 13.77 16.67 -20.53
CA GLN A 84 12.58 16.83 -21.36
C GLN A 84 11.35 16.16 -20.73
N MET A 85 11.51 14.95 -20.20
CA MET A 85 10.42 14.21 -19.54
C MET A 85 10.05 14.81 -18.19
N ALA A 86 11.02 15.32 -17.43
CA ALA A 86 10.79 15.95 -16.13
C ALA A 86 9.81 17.15 -16.22
N LYS A 87 9.84 17.89 -17.33
CA LYS A 87 8.89 19.00 -17.58
C LYS A 87 7.43 18.57 -17.69
N ALA A 88 7.16 17.28 -17.94
CA ALA A 88 5.82 16.75 -18.10
C ALA A 88 5.20 16.24 -16.78
N ILE A 89 5.95 16.28 -15.68
CA ILE A 89 5.51 15.80 -14.36
C ILE A 89 5.80 16.82 -13.28
N VAL A 90 5.09 16.71 -12.17
CA VAL A 90 5.29 17.55 -10.99
C VAL A 90 5.53 16.62 -9.80
N ALA A 91 6.60 16.87 -9.06
CA ALA A 91 6.81 16.19 -7.79
C ALA A 91 6.11 16.93 -6.66
N PHE A 92 5.64 16.16 -5.69
CA PHE A 92 5.13 16.68 -4.43
C PHE A 92 5.54 15.73 -3.30
N GLU A 93 5.57 16.27 -2.09
CA GLU A 93 5.67 15.51 -0.86
C GLU A 93 4.39 15.65 -0.06
N LEU A 94 4.09 14.67 0.79
CA LEU A 94 2.99 14.71 1.76
C LEU A 94 3.60 14.68 3.15
N GLU A 95 3.48 15.79 3.88
CA GLU A 95 3.82 15.85 5.30
C GLU A 95 2.63 15.28 6.09
N LEU A 96 2.83 14.09 6.68
CA LEU A 96 1.81 13.41 7.46
C LEU A 96 1.62 14.07 8.82
N VAL A 97 0.38 14.44 9.13
CA VAL A 97 -0.02 14.97 10.44
C VAL A 97 -0.72 13.92 11.29
N GLU A 98 -1.37 12.95 10.64
CA GLU A 98 -2.13 11.90 11.29
C GLU A 98 -2.04 10.60 10.48
N VAL A 99 -1.90 9.49 11.19
CA VAL A 99 -1.88 8.14 10.60
C VAL A 99 -2.89 7.27 11.34
N GLU A 100 -3.91 6.85 10.61
CA GLU A 100 -4.92 5.90 11.07
C GLU A 100 -4.76 4.57 10.33
N HIS A 101 -5.22 3.48 10.94
CA HIS A 101 -5.17 2.17 10.30
C HIS A 101 -6.33 1.29 10.74
N VAL A 102 -6.72 0.35 9.87
CA VAL A 102 -7.70 -0.68 10.20
C VAL A 102 -7.20 -2.02 9.71
N PHE A 103 -7.00 -2.95 10.65
CA PHE A 103 -6.69 -4.35 10.37
C PHE A 103 -7.84 -5.22 10.86
N LYS A 104 -8.74 -5.57 9.94
CA LYS A 104 -9.85 -6.48 10.20
C LYS A 104 -9.47 -7.87 9.71
N LEU A 105 -9.12 -8.74 10.64
CA LEU A 105 -8.48 -10.02 10.39
C LEU A 105 -9.18 -11.16 11.15
N SER A 106 -10.49 -11.03 11.40
CA SER A 106 -11.29 -11.98 12.21
C SER A 106 -10.74 -12.20 13.63
N GLN A 107 -10.04 -11.22 14.21
CA GLN A 107 -9.43 -11.30 15.54
C GLN A 107 -10.43 -11.53 16.68
N ASN A 108 -11.69 -11.15 16.45
CA ASN A 108 -12.79 -11.36 17.38
C ASN A 108 -13.34 -12.80 17.41
N LYS A 109 -12.82 -13.70 16.55
CA LYS A 109 -13.25 -15.10 16.50
C LYS A 109 -12.42 -15.98 17.46
N PRO A 110 -12.99 -17.10 17.96
CA PRO A 110 -12.25 -18.09 18.73
C PRO A 110 -11.05 -18.65 17.94
N ALA A 111 -10.01 -19.10 18.64
CA ALA A 111 -8.77 -19.57 18.02
C ALA A 111 -9.00 -20.68 16.98
N ALA A 112 -9.80 -21.70 17.30
CA ALA A 112 -10.10 -22.80 16.38
C ALA A 112 -10.76 -22.32 15.06
N VAL A 113 -11.64 -21.33 15.15
CA VAL A 113 -12.27 -20.70 13.99
C VAL A 113 -11.26 -19.91 13.17
N ARG A 114 -10.36 -19.16 13.82
CA ARG A 114 -9.29 -18.43 13.12
C ARG A 114 -8.38 -19.39 12.36
N GLU A 115 -7.99 -20.51 12.98
CA GLU A 115 -7.19 -21.55 12.33
C GLU A 115 -7.89 -22.13 11.10
N ASN A 116 -9.20 -22.40 11.20
CA ASN A 116 -9.96 -22.90 10.05
C ASN A 116 -10.04 -21.87 8.92
N ILE A 117 -10.25 -20.59 9.23
CA ILE A 117 -10.22 -19.50 8.24
C ILE A 117 -8.85 -19.47 7.55
N ILE A 118 -7.76 -19.45 8.32
CA ILE A 118 -6.40 -19.42 7.78
C ILE A 118 -6.17 -20.59 6.83
N ALA A 119 -6.53 -21.81 7.22
CA ALA A 119 -6.34 -23.01 6.40
C ALA A 119 -7.13 -22.97 5.06
N HIS A 120 -8.27 -22.27 5.02
CA HIS A 120 -9.01 -22.04 3.78
C HIS A 120 -8.36 -20.95 2.93
N LEU A 121 -7.94 -19.84 3.55
CA LEU A 121 -7.31 -18.72 2.85
C LEU A 121 -5.95 -19.07 2.25
N GLU A 122 -5.16 -19.94 2.89
CA GLU A 122 -3.88 -20.45 2.38
C GLU A 122 -4.03 -21.21 1.05
N LYS A 123 -5.24 -21.73 0.75
CA LYS A 123 -5.55 -22.43 -0.50
C LYS A 123 -6.17 -21.49 -1.55
N GLY A 124 -6.38 -20.23 -1.21
CA GLY A 124 -6.98 -19.22 -2.09
C GLY A 124 -5.98 -18.56 -3.04
N ASP A 125 -6.38 -17.43 -3.59
CA ASP A 125 -5.51 -16.58 -4.42
C ASP A 125 -4.41 -15.88 -3.60
N ALA A 126 -3.53 -15.14 -4.29
CA ALA A 126 -2.41 -14.45 -3.67
C ALA A 126 -2.85 -13.45 -2.58
N SER A 127 -4.01 -12.81 -2.73
CA SER A 127 -4.53 -11.86 -1.73
C SER A 127 -5.04 -12.59 -0.49
N ALA A 128 -5.78 -13.68 -0.67
CA ALA A 128 -6.22 -14.55 0.42
C ALA A 128 -5.03 -15.13 1.19
N GLN A 129 -4.00 -15.62 0.49
CA GLN A 129 -2.77 -16.12 1.10
C GLN A 129 -2.02 -15.03 1.89
N ALA A 130 -1.98 -13.80 1.36
CA ALA A 130 -1.39 -12.66 2.07
C ALA A 130 -2.17 -12.28 3.33
N VAL A 131 -3.52 -12.32 3.29
CA VAL A 131 -4.36 -12.15 4.49
C VAL A 131 -4.10 -13.27 5.50
N ALA A 132 -4.00 -14.52 5.06
CA ALA A 132 -3.71 -15.66 5.92
C ALA A 132 -2.37 -15.49 6.66
N LYS A 133 -1.34 -15.05 5.93
CA LYS A 133 -0.03 -14.69 6.51
C LYS A 133 -0.15 -13.56 7.52
N ALA A 134 -0.91 -12.51 7.24
CA ALA A 134 -1.14 -11.41 8.18
C ALA A 134 -1.87 -11.88 9.45
N MET A 135 -2.89 -12.74 9.31
CA MET A 135 -3.59 -13.36 10.44
C MET A 135 -2.64 -14.14 11.35
N ARG A 136 -1.67 -14.87 10.78
CA ARG A 136 -0.64 -15.62 11.54
C ARG A 136 0.35 -14.74 12.31
N GLN A 137 0.60 -13.52 11.83
CA GLN A 137 1.60 -12.62 12.41
C GLN A 137 1.03 -11.72 13.51
N ILE A 138 -0.25 -11.40 13.42
CA ILE A 138 -0.91 -10.39 14.26
C ILE A 138 -1.73 -11.01 15.40
N LEU A 139 -2.16 -12.28 15.27
CA LEU A 139 -3.10 -12.97 16.17
C LEU A 139 -2.49 -14.20 16.84
#